data_AF-K2QDS2-F1
#
_entry.id   AF-K2QDS2-F1
#
_cell.length_a   1.000
_cell.length_b   1.000
_cell.length_c   1.000
_cell.angle_alpha   90.00
_cell.angle_beta   90.00
_cell.angle_gamma   90.00
#
_symmetry.space_group_name_H-M   'P 1'
#
loop_
_entity.id
_entity.type
_entity.pdbx_description
1 polymer ?
#
loop_
_entity_poly.entity_id
_entity_poly.type
_entity_poly.pdbx_seq_one_letter_code
_entity_poly.pdbx_strand_id
1 'polypeptide(L)'
;MVYDILSPALPFIGGYLLTYSLYKMNLIKKALHVNIWNFIIGIAFLIAAGAGFILLLFLEFGVKLPINPQLLYWHVEVGITLALVTIFHIHTYWKSAKTTFIPAKRRVKS
;
A
#
# COMPACT_ATOMS: atom_id res chain seq x y z
N MET A 1 -15.99 11.16 -13.72
CA MET A 1 -14.52 11.00 -13.74
C MET A 1 -14.24 9.53 -14.00
N VAL A 2 -13.34 9.22 -14.93
CA VAL A 2 -12.84 7.86 -15.13
C VAL A 2 -11.63 7.71 -14.23
N TYR A 3 -11.57 6.62 -13.46
CA TYR A 3 -10.43 6.31 -12.59
C TYR A 3 -9.45 5.43 -13.36
N ASP A 4 -8.23 5.89 -13.53
CA ASP A 4 -7.21 5.19 -14.32
C ASP A 4 -6.32 4.36 -13.40
N ILE A 5 -6.86 3.24 -12.90
CA ILE A 5 -6.24 2.31 -11.94
C ILE A 5 -4.76 2.00 -12.26
N LEU A 6 -4.44 1.85 -13.55
CA LEU A 6 -3.10 1.47 -14.00
C LEU A 6 -2.08 2.61 -13.93
N SER A 7 -2.50 3.85 -14.16
CA SER A 7 -1.56 4.95 -14.34
C SER A 7 -0.80 5.34 -13.06
N PRO A 8 -1.42 5.49 -11.87
CA PRO A 8 -0.69 5.82 -10.65
C PRO A 8 0.00 4.59 -10.05
N ALA A 9 -0.44 3.37 -10.39
CA ALA A 9 0.14 2.13 -9.89
C ALA A 9 1.46 1.75 -10.58
N LEU A 10 1.61 2.08 -11.87
CA LEU A 10 2.77 1.71 -12.70
C LEU A 10 4.12 2.06 -12.07
N PRO A 11 4.35 3.29 -11.53
CA PRO A 11 5.59 3.63 -10.86
C PRO A 11 5.92 2.72 -9.66
N PHE A 12 4.90 2.30 -8.91
CA PHE A 12 5.09 1.43 -7.74
C PHE A 12 5.38 -0.01 -8.16
N ILE A 13 4.71 -0.50 -9.21
CA ILE A 13 5.01 -1.82 -9.79
C ILE A 13 6.46 -1.83 -10.28
N GLY A 14 6.85 -0.85 -11.09
CA GLY A 14 8.20 -0.73 -11.63
C GLY A 14 9.25 -0.58 -10.53
N GLY A 15 9.03 0.28 -9.54
CA GLY A 15 9.91 0.45 -8.39
C GLY A 15 10.05 -0.83 -7.56
N TYR A 16 8.96 -1.59 -7.39
CA TYR A 16 9.00 -2.85 -6.64
C TYR A 16 9.88 -3.86 -7.35
N LEU A 17 9.63 -4.07 -8.64
CA LEU A 17 10.42 -4.99 -9.47
C LEU A 17 11.89 -4.58 -9.57
N LEU A 18 12.16 -3.27 -9.67
CA LEU A 18 13.53 -2.74 -9.70
C LEU A 18 14.27 -3.06 -8.40
N THR A 19 13.73 -2.64 -7.25
CA THR A 19 14.38 -2.90 -5.95
C THR A 19 14.43 -4.39 -5.63
N TYR A 20 13.43 -5.17 -6.09
CA TYR A 20 13.42 -6.62 -6.00
C TYR A 20 14.59 -7.26 -6.77
N SER A 21 14.78 -6.83 -8.02
CA SER A 21 15.85 -7.32 -8.89
C SER A 21 17.22 -6.97 -8.34
N LEU A 22 17.41 -5.73 -7.87
CA LEU A 22 18.65 -5.29 -7.23
C LEU A 22 18.99 -6.14 -6.00
N TYR A 23 18.00 -6.49 -5.16
CA TYR A 23 18.30 -7.35 -4.01
C TYR A 23 18.64 -8.77 -4.46
N LYS A 24 17.93 -9.31 -5.47
CA LYS A 24 18.20 -10.65 -6.02
C LYS A 24 19.58 -10.77 -6.63
N MET A 25 20.09 -9.69 -7.22
CA MET A 25 21.44 -9.59 -7.77
C MET A 25 22.51 -9.30 -6.69
N ASN A 26 22.14 -9.26 -5.40
CA ASN A 26 23.00 -8.89 -4.28
C ASN A 26 23.61 -7.47 -4.38
N LEU A 27 23.01 -6.58 -5.20
CA LEU A 27 23.43 -5.18 -5.33
C LEU A 27 22.94 -4.33 -4.16
N ILE A 28 21.79 -4.71 -3.57
CA ILE A 28 21.29 -4.12 -2.32
C ILE A 28 20.96 -5.20 -1.29
N LYS A 29 21.03 -4.84 -0.01
CA LYS A 29 20.59 -5.74 1.08
C LYS A 29 19.08 -5.94 1.02
N LYS A 30 18.60 -7.16 1.29
CA LYS A 30 17.17 -7.46 1.46
C LYS A 30 16.49 -6.49 2.44
N ALA A 31 17.16 -6.16 3.55
CA ALA A 31 16.66 -5.21 4.54
C ALA A 31 16.33 -3.83 3.94
N LEU A 32 17.13 -3.36 2.98
CA LEU A 32 16.87 -2.07 2.32
C LEU A 32 15.60 -2.13 1.47
N HIS A 33 15.44 -3.17 0.64
CA HIS A 33 14.20 -3.37 -0.14
C HIS A 33 12.97 -3.38 0.78
N VAL A 34 13.01 -4.19 1.86
CA VAL A 34 11.89 -4.28 2.81
C VAL A 34 11.59 -2.94 3.48
N ASN A 35 12.62 -2.23 3.96
CA ASN A 35 12.42 -0.95 4.66
C ASN A 35 11.85 0.14 3.76
N ILE A 36 12.28 0.23 2.50
CA ILE A 36 11.72 1.17 1.51
C ILE A 36 10.23 0.91 1.33
N TRP A 37 9.82 -0.34 1.12
CA TRP A 37 8.41 -0.67 0.90
C TRP A 37 7.54 -0.50 2.14
N ASN A 38 8.08 -0.78 3.34
CA ASN A 38 7.38 -0.50 4.59
C ASN A 38 7.18 1.00 4.83
N PHE A 39 8.16 1.82 4.44
CA PHE A 39 8.02 3.27 4.54
C PHE A 39 6.98 3.81 3.55
N ILE A 40 7.04 3.37 2.29
CA ILE A 40 6.08 3.77 1.24
C ILE A 40 4.65 3.41 1.63
N ILE A 41 4.41 2.16 2.06
CA ILE A 41 3.06 1.72 2.45
C ILE A 41 2.56 2.48 3.68
N GLY A 42 3.43 2.76 4.65
CA GLY A 42 3.10 3.52 5.85
C GLY A 42 2.68 4.96 5.56
N ILE A 43 3.46 5.68 4.74
CA ILE A 43 3.11 7.05 4.34
C ILE A 43 1.84 7.08 3.49
N ALA A 44 1.71 6.18 2.53
CA ALA A 44 0.52 6.10 1.69
C ALA A 44 -0.75 5.83 2.51
N PHE A 45 -0.65 4.95 3.52
CA PHE A 45 -1.74 4.72 4.46
C PHE A 45 -2.11 5.98 5.25
N LEU A 46 -1.13 6.72 5.78
CA LEU A 46 -1.39 7.96 6.51
C LEU A 46 -2.04 9.03 5.63
N ILE A 47 -1.58 9.20 4.40
CA ILE A 47 -2.15 10.14 3.43
C ILE A 47 -3.60 9.74 3.09
N ALA A 48 -3.84 8.47 2.78
CA ALA A 48 -5.16 7.98 2.44
C ALA A 48 -6.14 8.16 3.61
N ALA A 49 -5.75 7.74 4.82
CA ALA A 49 -6.57 7.87 6.01
C ALA A 49 -6.86 9.34 6.35
N GLY A 50 -5.84 10.20 6.29
CA GLY A 50 -6.00 11.64 6.52
C GLY A 50 -6.93 12.30 5.50
N ALA A 51 -6.75 12.03 4.20
CA ALA A 51 -7.62 12.57 3.16
C ALA A 51 -9.07 12.07 3.31
N GLY A 52 -9.28 10.79 3.62
CA GLY A 52 -10.61 10.23 3.86
C GLY A 52 -11.29 10.86 5.06
N PHE A 53 -10.55 11.08 6.15
CA PHE A 53 -11.07 11.76 7.34
C PHE A 53 -11.44 13.22 7.06
N ILE A 54 -10.61 13.97 6.33
CA ILE A 54 -10.93 15.36 5.93
C ILE A 54 -12.18 15.41 5.04
N LEU A 55 -12.29 14.50 4.06
CA LEU A 55 -13.49 14.39 3.20
C LEU A 55 -14.76 14.11 4.00
N LEU A 56 -14.67 13.25 5.02
CA LEU A 56 -15.78 12.98 5.95
C LEU A 56 -16.20 14.25 6.69
N LEU A 57 -15.25 15.04 7.22
CA LEU A 57 -15.57 16.30 7.89
C LEU A 57 -16.22 17.30 6.94
N PHE A 58 -15.72 17.42 5.70
CA PHE A 58 -16.34 18.29 4.71
C PHE A 58 -17.77 17.89 4.37
N LEU A 59 -18.04 16.58 4.28
CA LEU A 59 -19.37 16.04 4.07
C LEU A 59 -20.31 16.38 5.25
N GLU A 60 -19.87 16.11 6.47
CA GLU A 60 -20.69 16.28 7.69
C GLU A 60 -21.03 17.75 7.96
N PHE A 61 -20.07 18.66 7.76
CA PHE A 61 -20.26 20.09 7.98
C PHE A 61 -20.79 20.85 6.74
N GLY A 62 -21.07 20.15 5.63
CA GLY A 62 -21.56 20.77 4.40
C GLY A 62 -20.56 21.75 3.75
N VAL A 63 -19.26 21.61 4.05
CA VAL A 63 -18.19 22.48 3.56
C VAL A 63 -17.90 22.15 2.09
N LYS A 64 -18.17 23.10 1.19
CA LYS A 64 -17.92 22.97 -0.25
C LYS A 64 -16.76 23.86 -0.66
N LEU A 65 -15.55 23.28 -0.71
CA LEU A 65 -14.38 23.97 -1.25
C LEU A 65 -14.10 23.49 -2.68
N PRO A 66 -13.47 24.33 -3.52
CA PRO A 66 -13.04 23.93 -4.86
C PRO A 66 -12.11 22.71 -4.88
N ILE A 67 -11.41 22.43 -3.76
CA ILE A 67 -10.50 21.29 -3.63
C ILE A 67 -11.22 19.95 -3.36
N ASN A 68 -12.48 19.95 -2.92
CA ASN A 68 -13.19 18.71 -2.53
C ASN A 68 -13.16 17.63 -3.62
N PRO A 69 -13.48 17.93 -4.90
CA PRO A 69 -13.46 16.91 -5.95
C PRO A 69 -12.05 16.36 -6.20
N GLN A 70 -11.03 17.21 -6.11
CA GLN A 70 -9.63 16.84 -6.33
C GLN A 70 -9.10 16.00 -5.16
N LEU A 71 -9.46 16.36 -3.92
CA LEU A 71 -9.12 15.59 -2.73
C LEU A 71 -9.78 14.21 -2.76
N LEU A 72 -11.05 14.13 -3.19
CA LEU A 72 -11.75 12.86 -3.38
C LEU A 72 -11.10 12.00 -4.46
N TYR A 73 -10.75 12.60 -5.61
CA TYR A 73 -10.03 11.92 -6.68
C TYR A 73 -8.71 11.32 -6.17
N TRP A 74 -7.84 12.11 -5.55
CA TRP A 74 -6.56 11.62 -5.05
C TRP A 74 -6.70 10.62 -3.91
N HIS A 75 -7.68 10.78 -3.02
CA HIS A 75 -7.95 9.80 -1.97
C HIS A 75 -8.24 8.42 -2.57
N VAL A 76 -9.07 8.36 -3.61
CA VAL A 76 -9.40 7.10 -4.31
C VAL A 76 -8.18 6.53 -5.02
N GLU A 77 -7.44 7.32 -5.78
CA GLU A 77 -6.25 6.86 -6.52
C GLU A 77 -5.14 6.34 -5.58
N VAL A 78 -4.90 7.04 -4.47
CA VAL A 78 -3.95 6.59 -3.44
C VAL A 78 -4.46 5.30 -2.77
N GLY A 79 -5.75 5.19 -2.49
CA GLY A 79 -6.35 3.97 -1.93
C GLY A 79 -6.21 2.75 -2.83
N ILE A 80 -6.46 2.91 -4.13
CA ILE A 80 -6.26 1.85 -5.15
C ILE A 80 -4.79 1.43 -5.20
N THR A 81 -3.88 2.41 -5.25
CA THR A 81 -2.44 2.15 -5.25
C THR A 81 -2.00 1.43 -3.98
N LEU A 82 -2.53 1.82 -2.82
CA LEU A 82 -2.24 1.19 -1.53
C LEU A 82 -2.70 -0.26 -1.48
N ALA A 83 -3.88 -0.57 -2.04
CA ALA A 83 -4.37 -1.95 -2.16
C ALA A 83 -3.40 -2.82 -2.99
N LEU A 84 -2.88 -2.28 -4.10
CA LEU A 84 -1.87 -2.97 -4.92
C LEU A 84 -0.54 -3.16 -4.18
N VAL A 85 -0.02 -2.12 -3.52
CA VAL A 85 1.22 -2.21 -2.74
C VAL A 85 1.08 -3.16 -1.54
N THR A 86 -0.13 -3.36 -1.02
CA THR A 86 -0.40 -4.36 0.02
C THR A 86 -0.08 -5.78 -0.47
N ILE A 87 -0.31 -6.09 -1.76
CA ILE A 87 0.08 -7.38 -2.35
C ILE A 87 1.60 -7.56 -2.29
N PHE A 88 2.36 -6.50 -2.57
CA PHE A 88 3.82 -6.52 -2.45
C PHE A 88 4.28 -6.72 -1.01
N HIS A 89 3.59 -6.12 -0.06
CA HIS A 89 3.84 -6.32 1.36
C HIS A 89 3.60 -7.79 1.76
N ILE A 90 2.47 -8.37 1.36
CA ILE A 90 2.15 -9.78 1.59
C ILE A 90 3.21 -10.69 0.96
N HIS A 91 3.63 -10.43 -0.28
CA HIS A 91 4.67 -11.20 -0.96
C HIS A 91 6.00 -11.14 -0.19
N THR A 92 6.41 -9.95 0.25
CA THR A 92 7.64 -9.73 1.01
C THR A 92 7.63 -10.50 2.34
N TYR A 93 6.47 -10.58 2.99
CA TYR A 93 6.26 -11.25 4.28
C TYR A 93 5.56 -12.61 4.17
N TRP A 94 5.56 -13.25 3.00
CA TRP A 94 4.75 -14.44 2.72
C TRP A 94 4.87 -15.56 3.74
N LYS A 95 6.07 -15.81 4.27
CA LYS A 95 6.28 -16.81 5.34
C LYS A 95 5.50 -16.47 6.62
N SER A 96 5.56 -15.21 7.04
CA SER A 96 4.85 -14.69 8.22
C SER A 96 3.34 -14.65 7.97
N ALA A 97 2.92 -14.19 6.78
CA ALA A 97 1.52 -14.16 6.38
C ALA A 97 0.90 -15.57 6.42
N LYS A 98 1.60 -16.58 5.88
CA LYS A 98 1.15 -17.98 5.96
C LYS A 98 0.92 -18.45 7.38
N THR A 99 1.82 -18.14 8.33
CA THR A 99 1.67 -18.60 9.72
C THR A 99 0.52 -17.92 10.45
N THR A 100 0.17 -16.69 10.09
CA THR A 100 -0.95 -15.95 10.69
C THR A 100 -2.30 -16.42 10.13
N PHE A 101 -2.39 -16.68 8.83
CA PHE A 101 -3.65 -17.05 8.18
C PHE A 101 -3.90 -18.56 8.08
N ILE A 102 -2.85 -19.37 8.11
CA ILE A 102 -2.95 -20.83 8.11
C ILE A 102 -2.40 -21.32 9.45
N PRO A 103 -3.26 -21.65 10.43
CA PRO A 103 -2.80 -22.15 11.71
C PRO A 103 -1.98 -23.40 11.46
N ALA A 104 -0.72 -23.39 11.91
CA ALA A 104 0.11 -24.60 11.90
C ALA A 104 -0.66 -25.70 12.65
N LYS A 105 -0.84 -26.88 12.04
CA LYS A 105 -1.34 -28.06 12.77
C LYS A 105 -0.49 -28.18 14.03
N ARG A 106 -1.06 -27.87 15.21
CA ARG A 106 -0.41 -28.13 16.49
C ARG A 106 -0.01 -29.60 16.46
N ARG A 107 1.29 -29.88 16.46
CA ARG A 107 1.77 -31.24 16.75
C ARG A 107 1.37 -31.50 18.19
N VAL A 108 0.21 -32.12 18.39
CA VAL A 108 -0.14 -32.74 19.67
C VAL A 108 0.92 -33.83 19.87
N LYS A 109 1.88 -33.57 20.75
CA LYS A 109 2.73 -34.63 21.27
C LYS A 109 1.84 -35.47 22.18
N SER A 110 1.52 -36.67 21.72
CA SER A 110 1.05 -37.77 22.56
C SER A 110 2.15 -38.22 23.51
#